data_AF-A0A6A0HLT8-F1
#
_entry.id   AF-A0A6A0HLT8-F1
#
_cell.length_a   1.000
_cell.length_b   1.000
_cell.length_c   1.000
_cell.angle_alpha   90.00
_cell.angle_beta   90.00
_cell.angle_gamma   90.00
#
_symmetry.space_group_name_H-M   'P 1'
#
loop_
_entity.id
_entity.type
_entity.pdbx_description
1 polymer ?
#
loop_
_entity_poly.entity_id
_entity_poly.type
_entity_poly.pdbx_seq_one_letter_code
_entity_poly.pdbx_strand_id
1 'polypeptide(L)'
;MKKLEKPGARYSTYKRYGPGESAPPDSFKPGDFILSHEKSWVHGLIRCGQSLRYRGKNRKHNRWSHAALIVTTNGGLIEAVGKGVRRSHLDKYRDIEYHLVNIDAYADERDREQIVKFAESCLRHSYGYLTLASISINLLLGSRINFIFERQIICSALVARALERSDIIFEKSPHHLLPADLAHFFRVTPPDKSVPKREQQKAKF
;
A
#
# COMPACT_ATOMS: atom_id res chain seq x y z
N MET A 1 29.15 -24.24 15.33
CA MET A 1 28.09 -23.23 15.23
C MET A 1 27.99 -22.77 13.78
N LYS A 2 26.88 -23.10 13.08
CA LYS A 2 26.63 -22.58 11.74
C LYS A 2 26.39 -21.07 11.86
N LYS A 3 27.17 -20.29 11.12
CA LYS A 3 27.01 -18.85 10.96
C LYS A 3 25.58 -18.63 10.43
N LEU A 4 24.72 -17.95 11.19
CA LEU A 4 23.43 -17.48 10.71
C LEU A 4 23.72 -16.59 9.50
N GLU A 5 23.46 -17.10 8.30
CA GLU A 5 23.46 -16.29 7.10
C GLU A 5 22.46 -15.15 7.32
N LYS A 6 22.91 -13.92 7.09
CA LYS A 6 21.99 -12.77 7.05
C LYS A 6 20.91 -13.14 6.02
N PRO A 7 19.61 -13.13 6.38
CA PRO A 7 18.56 -13.47 5.43
C PRO A 7 18.78 -12.62 4.18
N GLY A 8 19.03 -13.29 3.06
CA GLY A 8 19.26 -12.64 1.77
C GLY A 8 18.14 -11.64 1.55
N ALA A 9 18.47 -10.38 1.34
CA ALA A 9 17.49 -9.33 1.17
C ALA A 9 16.63 -9.68 -0.05
N ARG A 10 15.45 -10.23 0.20
CA ARG A 10 14.47 -10.54 -0.84
C ARG A 10 13.91 -9.20 -1.29
N TYR A 11 14.05 -8.85 -2.57
CA TYR A 11 13.63 -7.54 -3.06
C TYR A 11 12.33 -7.65 -3.84
N SER A 12 11.31 -6.91 -3.43
CA SER A 12 10.14 -6.66 -4.26
C SER A 12 10.51 -5.82 -5.47
N THR A 13 9.87 -6.07 -6.61
CA THR A 13 9.91 -5.15 -7.75
C THR A 13 8.67 -4.25 -7.71
N TYR A 14 8.78 -3.06 -8.30
CA TYR A 14 7.61 -2.22 -8.52
C TYR A 14 7.68 -1.54 -9.88
N LYS A 15 6.51 -1.24 -10.45
CA LYS A 15 6.38 -0.52 -11.72
C LYS A 15 5.37 0.61 -11.59
N ARG A 16 5.74 1.77 -12.10
CA ARG A 16 4.89 2.95 -12.17
C ARG A 16 4.00 2.89 -13.42
N TYR A 17 2.73 3.24 -13.24
CA TYR A 17 1.77 3.51 -14.30
C TYR A 17 1.24 4.92 -14.12
N GLY A 18 1.44 5.77 -15.13
CA GLY A 18 0.92 7.14 -15.15
C GLY A 18 -0.53 7.21 -15.60
N PRO A 19 -1.14 8.41 -15.57
CA PRO A 19 -2.49 8.61 -16.10
C PRO A 19 -2.61 8.16 -17.56
N GLY A 20 -3.64 7.37 -17.86
CA GLY A 20 -3.89 6.74 -19.15
C GLY A 20 -3.13 5.43 -19.38
N GLU A 21 -2.16 5.09 -18.53
CA GLU A 21 -1.45 3.80 -18.57
C GLU A 21 -2.17 2.78 -17.68
N SER A 22 -2.10 1.51 -18.05
CA SER A 22 -2.68 0.42 -17.26
C SER A 22 -1.72 -0.76 -17.23
N ALA A 23 -1.65 -1.42 -16.07
CA ALA A 23 -0.89 -2.62 -15.91
C ALA A 23 -1.52 -3.72 -16.77
N PRO A 24 -0.77 -4.32 -17.71
CA PRO A 24 -1.30 -5.44 -18.46
C PRO A 24 -1.51 -6.64 -17.51
N PRO A 25 -2.50 -7.53 -17.78
CA PRO A 25 -2.88 -8.61 -16.86
C PRO A 25 -1.74 -9.58 -16.48
N ASP A 26 -0.72 -9.70 -17.31
CA ASP A 26 0.48 -10.52 -17.09
C ASP A 26 1.51 -9.87 -16.15
N SER A 27 1.35 -8.58 -15.81
CA SER A 27 2.30 -7.83 -15.00
C SER A 27 2.04 -7.86 -13.50
N PHE A 28 0.94 -8.48 -13.06
CA PHE A 28 0.57 -8.60 -11.65
C PHE A 28 -0.03 -9.96 -11.34
N LYS A 29 0.02 -10.35 -10.07
CA LYS A 29 -0.62 -11.56 -9.53
C LYS A 29 -1.49 -11.22 -8.33
N PRO A 30 -2.51 -12.04 -8.02
CA PRO A 30 -3.20 -11.96 -6.74
C PRO A 30 -2.21 -11.96 -5.56
N GLY A 31 -2.41 -11.07 -4.60
CA GLY A 31 -1.50 -10.81 -3.48
C GLY A 31 -0.53 -9.65 -3.70
N ASP A 32 -0.29 -9.24 -4.96
CA ASP A 32 0.38 -7.96 -5.23
C ASP A 32 -0.52 -6.81 -4.80
N PHE A 33 0.04 -5.60 -4.69
CA PHE A 33 -0.74 -4.44 -4.28
C PHE A 33 -0.33 -3.20 -5.07
N ILE A 34 -1.21 -2.22 -5.08
CA ILE A 34 -0.93 -0.91 -5.66
C ILE A 34 -0.79 0.13 -4.56
N LEU A 35 0.10 1.08 -4.79
CA LEU A 35 0.17 2.34 -4.08
C LEU A 35 -0.25 3.44 -5.03
N SER A 36 -1.16 4.32 -4.63
CA SER A 36 -1.56 5.44 -5.48
C SER A 36 -1.55 6.76 -4.72
N HIS A 37 -1.60 7.82 -5.51
CA HIS A 37 -1.85 9.16 -5.01
C HIS A 37 -3.03 9.73 -5.79
N GLU A 38 -4.14 10.01 -5.11
CA GLU A 38 -5.27 10.68 -5.77
C GLU A 38 -4.96 12.18 -5.89
N LYS A 39 -5.31 12.76 -7.05
CA LYS A 39 -5.08 14.18 -7.36
C LYS A 39 -6.08 15.14 -6.68
N SER A 40 -7.02 14.67 -5.86
CA SER A 40 -8.06 15.56 -5.32
C SER A 40 -7.79 15.99 -3.86
N TRP A 41 -7.45 17.28 -3.72
CA TRP A 41 -7.64 18.19 -2.58
C TRP A 41 -6.85 18.04 -1.26
N VAL A 42 -5.73 17.30 -1.21
CA VAL A 42 -4.94 17.15 0.04
C VAL A 42 -3.53 17.76 -0.02
N HIS A 43 -3.37 18.94 -0.62
CA HIS A 43 -2.06 19.62 -0.68
C HIS A 43 -1.65 20.37 0.60
N GLY A 44 -2.52 20.51 1.61
CA GLY A 44 -2.22 21.28 2.84
C GLY A 44 -1.85 20.46 4.07
N LEU A 45 -2.61 19.41 4.39
CA LEU A 45 -2.68 18.90 5.77
C LEU A 45 -1.82 17.66 6.05
N ILE A 46 -1.56 16.84 5.04
CA ILE A 46 -0.60 15.70 5.15
C ILE A 46 0.83 16.22 5.32
N ARG A 47 1.16 17.39 4.75
CA ARG A 47 2.46 18.04 4.96
C ARG A 47 2.68 18.44 6.42
N CYS A 48 1.68 18.96 7.12
CA CYS A 48 1.82 19.37 8.53
C CYS A 48 2.02 18.17 9.48
N GLY A 49 1.23 17.10 9.33
CA GLY A 49 1.34 15.92 10.20
C GLY A 49 2.60 15.10 9.94
N GLN A 50 2.98 14.93 8.68
CA GLN A 50 4.17 14.14 8.33
C GLN A 50 5.48 14.94 8.41
N SER A 51 5.48 16.29 8.33
CA SER A 51 6.71 17.08 8.58
C SER A 51 7.16 17.03 10.04
N LEU A 52 6.26 16.69 10.96
CA LEU A 52 6.58 16.49 12.38
C LEU A 52 7.28 15.14 12.63
N ARG A 53 7.00 14.11 11.83
CA ARG A 53 7.46 12.71 12.06
C ARG A 53 8.56 12.24 11.09
N TYR A 54 8.64 12.79 9.88
CA TYR A 54 9.69 12.48 8.89
C TYR A 54 10.44 13.76 8.49
N ARG A 55 11.48 14.10 9.27
CA ARG A 55 12.45 15.16 8.92
C ARG A 55 13.55 14.60 8.02
N GLY A 56 14.08 15.43 7.12
CA GLY A 56 15.25 15.11 6.28
C GLY A 56 14.96 14.19 5.08
N LYS A 57 15.85 13.21 4.83
CA LYS A 57 15.93 12.40 3.59
C LYS A 57 14.70 11.51 3.30
N ASN A 58 13.80 11.33 4.27
CA ASN A 58 12.62 10.45 4.16
C ASN A 58 11.33 11.15 3.67
N ARG A 59 11.38 12.47 3.40
CA ARG A 59 10.24 13.26 2.89
C ARG A 59 9.67 12.75 1.56
N LYS A 60 10.45 11.97 0.79
CA LYS A 60 10.07 11.41 -0.51
C LYS A 60 8.88 10.43 -0.45
N HIS A 61 8.73 9.67 0.65
CA HIS A 61 7.65 8.66 0.74
C HIS A 61 6.27 9.23 1.11
N ASN A 62 6.18 10.53 1.41
CA ASN A 62 4.95 11.25 1.80
C ASN A 62 3.89 11.33 0.68
N ARG A 63 4.23 10.95 -0.55
CA ARG A 63 3.32 11.05 -1.70
C ARG A 63 2.21 9.99 -1.73
N TRP A 64 2.38 8.88 -1.02
CA TRP A 64 1.43 7.76 -1.04
C TRP A 64 0.25 8.01 -0.12
N SER A 65 -0.96 8.05 -0.67
CA SER A 65 -2.17 8.33 0.10
C SER A 65 -3.15 7.15 0.13
N HIS A 66 -2.86 6.08 -0.61
CA HIS A 66 -3.74 4.91 -0.66
C HIS A 66 -2.97 3.64 -1.01
N ALA A 67 -3.47 2.51 -0.48
CA ALA A 67 -3.01 1.17 -0.82
C ALA A 67 -4.23 0.27 -1.11
N ALA A 68 -4.12 -0.59 -2.12
CA ALA A 68 -5.17 -1.56 -2.45
C ALA A 68 -4.54 -2.89 -2.89
N LEU A 69 -5.14 -4.01 -2.49
CA LEU A 69 -4.64 -5.35 -2.76
C LEU A 69 -5.27 -5.91 -4.04
N ILE A 70 -4.47 -6.51 -4.91
CA ILE A 70 -4.94 -7.26 -6.08
C ILE A 70 -5.35 -8.66 -5.62
N VAL A 71 -6.55 -9.08 -5.99
CA VAL A 71 -7.14 -10.37 -5.56
C VAL A 71 -7.56 -11.26 -6.71
N THR A 72 -7.56 -10.76 -7.96
CA THR A 72 -7.81 -11.57 -9.15
C THR A 72 -6.77 -11.30 -10.23
N THR A 73 -6.58 -12.28 -11.12
CA THR A 73 -5.68 -12.19 -12.27
C THR A 73 -6.13 -11.19 -13.33
N ASN A 74 -7.39 -10.72 -13.27
CA ASN A 74 -7.90 -9.69 -14.18
C ASN A 74 -7.81 -8.26 -13.60
N GLY A 75 -7.20 -8.09 -12.42
CA GLY A 75 -7.04 -6.77 -11.79
C GLY A 75 -8.17 -6.40 -10.82
N GLY A 76 -8.93 -7.38 -10.34
CA GLY A 76 -9.87 -7.20 -9.24
C GLY A 76 -9.13 -6.80 -7.97
N LEU A 77 -9.65 -5.80 -7.27
CA LEU A 77 -9.05 -5.24 -6.07
C LEU A 77 -9.93 -5.44 -4.84
N ILE A 78 -9.29 -5.56 -3.67
CA ILE A 78 -9.89 -5.29 -2.38
C ILE A 78 -9.20 -4.07 -1.77
N GLU A 79 -10.01 -3.09 -1.40
CA GLU A 79 -9.55 -1.85 -0.80
C GLU A 79 -10.45 -1.45 0.36
N ALA A 80 -9.88 -0.74 1.32
CA ALA A 80 -10.65 -0.10 2.37
C ALA A 80 -10.77 1.39 2.07
N VAL A 81 -12.02 1.85 1.86
CA VAL A 81 -12.31 3.24 1.54
C VAL A 81 -13.56 3.68 2.28
N GLY A 82 -13.44 4.75 3.05
CA GLY A 82 -14.57 5.34 3.76
C GLY A 82 -15.06 4.47 4.88
N LYS A 83 -16.28 3.96 4.77
CA LYS A 83 -16.93 3.24 5.86
C LYS A 83 -16.61 1.74 5.89
N GLY A 84 -15.78 1.23 4.99
CA GLY A 84 -15.43 -0.19 5.03
C GLY A 84 -14.58 -0.70 3.87
N VAL A 85 -14.45 -2.02 3.86
CA VAL A 85 -13.76 -2.81 2.86
C VAL A 85 -14.71 -3.13 1.71
N ARG A 86 -14.24 -2.98 0.47
CA ARG A 86 -15.04 -3.23 -0.73
C ARG A 86 -14.20 -3.84 -1.84
N ARG A 87 -14.90 -4.45 -2.80
CA ARG A 87 -14.31 -4.83 -4.08
C ARG A 87 -14.27 -3.62 -5.03
N SER A 88 -13.23 -3.54 -5.85
CA SER A 88 -13.13 -2.60 -6.97
C SER A 88 -12.28 -3.22 -8.10
N HIS A 89 -11.88 -2.41 -9.08
CA HIS A 89 -11.08 -2.85 -10.21
C HIS A 89 -9.90 -1.91 -10.44
N LEU A 90 -8.81 -2.43 -10.98
CA LEU A 90 -7.61 -1.65 -11.29
C LEU A 90 -7.90 -0.48 -12.24
N ASP A 91 -8.88 -0.62 -13.14
CA ASP A 91 -9.30 0.44 -14.07
C ASP A 91 -9.76 1.73 -13.38
N LYS A 92 -10.21 1.64 -12.12
CA LYS A 92 -10.52 2.81 -11.28
C LYS A 92 -9.32 3.77 -11.20
N TYR A 93 -8.10 3.24 -11.28
CA TYR A 93 -6.86 3.98 -11.19
C TYR A 93 -6.29 4.41 -12.55
N ARG A 94 -6.98 4.13 -13.67
CA ARG A 94 -6.50 4.43 -15.03
C ARG A 94 -6.17 5.91 -15.24
N ASP A 95 -6.97 6.82 -14.70
CA ASP A 95 -6.80 8.26 -14.92
C ASP A 95 -5.86 8.94 -13.91
N ILE A 96 -5.28 8.16 -13.00
CA ILE A 96 -4.32 8.64 -12.01
C ILE A 96 -3.05 7.80 -12.05
N GLU A 97 -2.02 8.28 -11.35
CA GLU A 97 -0.79 7.52 -11.24
C GLU A 97 -0.86 6.56 -10.05
N TYR A 98 -0.46 5.32 -10.30
CA TYR A 98 -0.27 4.31 -9.28
C TYR A 98 1.03 3.55 -9.53
N HIS A 99 1.51 2.88 -8.50
CA HIS A 99 2.68 2.03 -8.53
C HIS A 99 2.24 0.64 -8.12
N LEU A 100 2.44 -0.32 -9.02
CA LEU A 100 2.22 -1.73 -8.78
C LEU A 100 3.44 -2.30 -8.08
N VAL A 101 3.25 -2.94 -6.93
CA VAL A 101 4.31 -3.58 -6.14
C VAL A 101 4.12 -5.09 -6.19
N ASN A 102 5.12 -5.79 -6.71
CA ASN A 102 5.16 -7.23 -6.82
C ASN A 102 5.85 -7.82 -5.59
N ILE A 103 5.21 -8.82 -4.99
CA ILE A 103 5.71 -9.47 -3.78
C ILE A 103 6.30 -10.86 -4.04
N ASP A 104 6.64 -11.20 -5.29
CA ASP A 104 7.20 -12.51 -5.67
C ASP A 104 8.41 -12.94 -4.83
N ALA A 105 9.18 -11.97 -4.32
CA ALA A 105 10.31 -12.25 -3.46
C ALA A 105 9.87 -12.74 -2.05
N TYR A 106 8.63 -12.56 -1.64
CA TYR A 106 8.15 -12.82 -0.28
C TYR A 106 6.97 -13.78 -0.18
N ALA A 107 6.40 -14.18 -1.31
CA ALA A 107 5.19 -14.98 -1.35
C ALA A 107 5.25 -15.98 -2.48
N ASP A 108 5.11 -17.26 -2.13
CA ASP A 108 4.80 -18.30 -3.11
C ASP A 108 3.29 -18.34 -3.42
N GLU A 109 2.86 -19.32 -4.22
CA GLU A 109 1.44 -19.43 -4.61
C GLU A 109 0.53 -19.69 -3.40
N ARG A 110 0.99 -20.50 -2.44
CA ARG A 110 0.22 -20.80 -1.23
C ARG A 110 0.07 -19.55 -0.37
N ASP A 111 1.13 -18.77 -0.23
CA ASP A 111 1.09 -17.50 0.48
C ASP A 111 0.11 -16.52 -0.18
N ARG A 112 0.16 -16.40 -1.51
CA ARG A 112 -0.76 -15.57 -2.29
C ARG A 112 -2.20 -15.97 -2.08
N GLU A 113 -2.51 -17.26 -2.06
CA GLU A 113 -3.85 -17.72 -1.72
C GLU A 113 -4.28 -17.28 -0.31
N GLN A 114 -3.39 -17.37 0.69
CA GLN A 114 -3.72 -16.96 2.07
C GLN A 114 -3.90 -15.44 2.19
N ILE A 115 -3.06 -14.67 1.50
CA ILE A 115 -3.18 -13.21 1.38
C ILE A 115 -4.57 -12.85 0.82
N VAL A 116 -4.98 -13.47 -0.28
CA VAL A 116 -6.28 -13.24 -0.93
C VAL A 116 -7.42 -13.69 -0.03
N LYS A 117 -7.37 -14.91 0.53
CA LYS A 117 -8.40 -15.44 1.44
C LYS A 117 -8.60 -14.52 2.64
N PHE A 118 -7.54 -13.97 3.21
CA PHE A 118 -7.64 -12.99 4.28
C PHE A 118 -8.35 -11.71 3.81
N ALA A 119 -7.93 -11.12 2.69
CA ALA A 119 -8.55 -9.90 2.18
C ALA A 119 -10.04 -10.10 1.85
N GLU A 120 -10.41 -11.24 1.28
CA GLU A 120 -11.81 -11.60 1.04
C GLU A 120 -12.60 -11.77 2.34
N SER A 121 -11.99 -12.34 3.38
CA SER A 121 -12.63 -12.47 4.69
C SER A 121 -12.97 -11.10 5.30
N CYS A 122 -12.16 -10.06 5.02
CA CYS A 122 -12.41 -8.70 5.47
C CYS A 122 -13.66 -8.06 4.84
N LEU A 123 -14.10 -8.53 3.67
CA LEU A 123 -15.37 -8.10 3.07
C LEU A 123 -16.57 -8.57 3.89
N ARG A 124 -16.46 -9.75 4.53
CA ARG A 124 -17.53 -10.38 5.32
C ARG A 124 -17.55 -9.89 6.77
N HIS A 125 -16.39 -9.52 7.31
CA HIS A 125 -16.20 -9.18 8.72
C HIS A 125 -16.12 -7.68 8.97
N SER A 126 -17.01 -6.89 8.34
CA SER A 126 -17.08 -5.43 8.54
C SER A 126 -17.00 -5.05 10.03
N TYR A 127 -17.50 -5.91 10.93
CA TYR A 127 -17.46 -5.74 12.38
C TYR A 127 -16.05 -5.62 13.00
N GLY A 128 -15.05 -6.41 12.61
CA GLY A 128 -13.69 -6.32 13.19
C GLY A 128 -12.89 -5.11 12.69
N TYR A 129 -13.20 -4.68 11.47
CA TYR A 129 -12.60 -3.51 10.86
C TYR A 129 -13.29 -2.20 11.27
N LEU A 130 -14.61 -2.25 11.49
CA LEU A 130 -15.35 -1.17 12.14
C LEU A 130 -14.87 -0.98 13.57
N THR A 131 -14.43 -2.02 14.29
CA THR A 131 -13.79 -1.87 15.60
C THR A 131 -12.44 -1.15 15.49
N LEU A 132 -11.62 -1.50 14.48
CA LEU A 132 -10.36 -0.80 14.21
C LEU A 132 -10.60 0.67 13.84
N ALA A 133 -11.60 0.92 12.99
CA ALA A 133 -12.04 2.26 12.64
C ALA A 133 -12.61 2.97 13.87
N SER A 134 -13.44 2.35 14.69
CA SER A 134 -14.08 2.98 15.86
C SER A 134 -13.08 3.32 16.96
N ILE A 135 -12.07 2.46 17.20
CA ILE A 135 -10.96 2.76 18.12
C ILE A 135 -10.16 3.96 17.59
N SER A 136 -9.94 4.01 16.27
CA SER A 136 -9.24 5.14 15.64
C SER A 136 -10.08 6.42 15.66
N ILE A 137 -11.40 6.36 15.43
CA ILE A 137 -12.38 7.46 15.47
C ILE A 137 -12.52 8.03 16.88
N ASN A 138 -12.62 7.18 17.90
CA ASN A 138 -12.75 7.61 19.30
C ASN A 138 -11.51 8.38 19.77
N LEU A 139 -10.33 8.05 19.25
CA LEU A 139 -9.09 8.79 19.54
C LEU A 139 -9.00 10.14 18.79
N LEU A 140 -9.93 10.43 17.87
CA LEU A 140 -9.77 11.44 16.82
C LEU A 140 -10.92 12.45 16.69
N LEU A 141 -11.87 12.51 17.63
CA LEU A 141 -12.92 13.53 17.64
C LEU A 141 -12.35 14.94 17.90
N GLY A 142 -11.83 15.51 16.80
CA GLY A 142 -11.24 16.84 16.65
C GLY A 142 -11.13 17.32 15.17
N SER A 143 -11.77 16.60 14.24
CA SER A 143 -12.28 17.01 12.91
C SER A 143 -11.35 17.11 11.68
N ARG A 144 -11.89 16.53 10.57
CA ARG A 144 -11.46 16.42 9.15
C ARG A 144 -10.06 15.91 8.82
N ILE A 145 -8.99 16.41 9.43
CA ILE A 145 -7.61 15.94 9.19
C ILE A 145 -7.49 14.48 9.62
N ASN A 146 -8.08 14.19 10.77
CA ASN A 146 -8.07 12.91 11.41
C ASN A 146 -8.72 11.81 10.56
N PHE A 147 -9.83 12.13 9.87
CA PHE A 147 -10.54 11.18 9.03
C PHE A 147 -9.76 10.76 7.77
N ILE A 148 -8.90 11.64 7.25
CA ILE A 148 -8.01 11.33 6.11
C ILE A 148 -6.87 10.42 6.57
N PHE A 149 -6.28 10.74 7.72
CA PHE A 149 -5.23 9.91 8.34
C PHE A 149 -5.75 8.52 8.68
N GLU A 150 -6.97 8.47 9.22
CA GLU A 150 -7.66 7.22 9.54
C GLU A 150 -7.86 6.36 8.31
N ARG A 151 -8.37 6.92 7.19
CA ARG A 151 -8.51 6.19 5.91
C ARG A 151 -7.20 5.62 5.40
N GLN A 152 -6.10 6.38 5.54
CA GLN A 152 -4.77 5.92 5.15
C GLN A 152 -4.33 4.74 5.99
N ILE A 153 -4.46 4.83 7.32
CA ILE A 153 -4.17 3.71 8.24
C ILE A 153 -5.00 2.49 7.87
N ILE A 154 -6.28 2.70 7.62
CA ILE A 154 -7.25 1.69 7.26
C ILE A 154 -6.78 0.91 6.02
N CYS A 155 -6.51 1.60 4.91
CA CYS A 155 -6.15 0.92 3.66
C CYS A 155 -4.78 0.22 3.74
N SER A 156 -3.76 0.84 4.36
CA SER A 156 -2.47 0.20 4.56
C SER A 156 -2.49 -0.91 5.60
N ALA A 157 -3.30 -0.82 6.65
CA ALA A 157 -3.46 -1.89 7.63
C ALA A 157 -4.12 -3.12 7.02
N LEU A 158 -5.11 -2.95 6.13
CA LEU A 158 -5.68 -4.07 5.39
C LEU A 158 -4.62 -4.78 4.56
N VAL A 159 -3.86 -4.02 3.76
CA VAL A 159 -2.80 -4.57 2.91
C VAL A 159 -1.73 -5.24 3.78
N ALA A 160 -1.24 -4.57 4.83
CA ALA A 160 -0.23 -5.12 5.73
C ALA A 160 -0.69 -6.42 6.42
N ARG A 161 -1.91 -6.47 6.96
CA ARG A 161 -2.45 -7.69 7.60
C ARG A 161 -2.64 -8.84 6.62
N ALA A 162 -2.90 -8.53 5.35
CA ALA A 162 -2.94 -9.52 4.29
C ALA A 162 -1.53 -10.03 3.99
N LEU A 163 -0.55 -9.13 3.84
CA LEU A 163 0.85 -9.46 3.57
C LEU A 163 1.52 -10.27 4.69
N GLU A 164 1.11 -10.09 5.95
CA GLU A 164 1.55 -10.95 7.08
C GLU A 164 1.13 -12.43 6.95
N ARG A 165 0.38 -12.79 5.90
CA ARG A 165 0.08 -14.20 5.55
C ARG A 165 1.15 -14.84 4.67
N SER A 166 2.24 -14.14 4.41
CA SER A 166 3.45 -14.65 3.77
C SER A 166 4.68 -14.43 4.67
N ASP A 167 5.89 -14.56 4.12
CA ASP A 167 7.16 -14.30 4.83
C ASP A 167 7.40 -12.81 5.20
N ILE A 168 6.41 -11.92 5.02
CA ILE A 168 6.56 -10.48 5.31
C ILE A 168 6.33 -10.23 6.80
N ILE A 169 7.36 -9.72 7.46
CA ILE A 169 7.30 -9.32 8.87
C ILE A 169 7.54 -7.81 8.96
N PHE A 170 6.53 -7.07 9.42
CA PHE A 170 6.66 -5.64 9.67
C PHE A 170 7.15 -5.37 11.10
N GLU A 171 8.04 -4.40 11.26
CA GLU A 171 8.52 -3.98 12.59
C GLU A 171 7.44 -3.30 13.44
N LYS A 172 6.46 -2.68 12.78
CA LYS A 172 5.33 -2.00 13.42
C LYS A 172 4.08 -2.86 13.30
N SER A 173 3.22 -2.79 14.32
CA SER A 173 1.87 -3.32 14.21
C SER A 173 1.18 -2.78 12.95
N PRO A 174 0.53 -3.63 12.14
CA PRO A 174 -0.13 -3.23 10.89
C PRO A 174 -1.10 -2.06 11.03
N HIS A 175 -1.73 -1.93 12.20
CA HIS A 175 -2.65 -0.84 12.51
C HIS A 175 -1.99 0.53 12.66
N HIS A 176 -0.65 0.58 12.72
CA HIS A 176 0.14 1.81 12.77
C HIS A 176 0.92 2.06 11.47
N LEU A 177 0.81 1.16 10.48
CA LEU A 177 1.46 1.35 9.19
C LEU A 177 0.64 2.29 8.34
N LEU A 178 1.31 3.29 7.76
CA LEU A 178 0.77 4.15 6.73
C LEU A 178 1.17 3.64 5.34
N PRO A 179 0.52 4.09 4.25
CA PRO A 179 0.96 3.76 2.89
C PRO A 179 2.43 4.13 2.63
N ALA A 180 2.92 5.19 3.27
CA ALA A 180 4.33 5.59 3.23
C ALA A 180 5.28 4.57 3.89
N ASP A 181 4.83 3.87 4.94
CA ASP A 181 5.63 2.81 5.56
C ASP A 181 5.71 1.57 4.65
N LEU A 182 4.61 1.21 3.98
CA LEU A 182 4.62 0.17 2.95
C LEU A 182 5.58 0.55 1.81
N ALA A 183 5.48 1.78 1.29
CA ALA A 183 6.39 2.27 0.28
C ALA A 183 7.86 2.24 0.73
N HIS A 184 8.12 2.56 2.00
CA HIS A 184 9.46 2.52 2.55
C HIS A 184 10.00 1.08 2.63
N PHE A 185 9.19 0.15 3.16
CA PHE A 185 9.53 -1.27 3.28
C PHE A 185 9.87 -1.87 1.91
N PHE A 186 9.04 -1.62 0.91
CA PHE A 186 9.21 -2.11 -0.46
C PHE A 186 10.08 -1.21 -1.35
N ARG A 187 10.75 -0.20 -0.77
CA ARG A 187 11.65 0.74 -1.45
C ARG A 187 11.04 1.43 -2.68
N VAL A 188 9.74 1.65 -2.66
CA VAL A 188 9.00 2.35 -3.71
C VAL A 188 9.34 3.82 -3.66
N THR A 189 10.09 4.30 -4.65
CA THR A 189 10.46 5.71 -4.74
C THR A 189 9.40 6.48 -5.53
N PRO A 190 9.03 7.69 -5.08
CA PRO A 190 8.18 8.56 -5.90
C PRO A 190 8.92 8.96 -7.18
N PRO A 191 8.22 9.30 -8.26
CA PRO A 191 8.86 9.82 -9.46
C PRO A 191 9.60 11.12 -9.14
N ASP A 192 10.90 11.16 -9.45
CA ASP A 192 11.71 12.36 -9.34
C ASP A 192 11.21 13.40 -10.36
N LYS A 193 10.96 14.63 -9.91
CA LYS A 193 10.53 15.73 -10.79
C LYS A 193 11.66 16.19 -11.72
N SER A 194 12.90 15.78 -11.48
CA SER A 194 14.09 16.17 -12.25
C SER A 194 14.54 15.13 -13.29
N VAL A 195 13.96 13.93 -13.32
CA VAL A 195 14.38 12.84 -14.22
C VAL A 195 13.32 12.60 -15.30
N PRO A 196 13.66 12.69 -16.60
CA PRO A 196 12.74 12.44 -17.70
C PRO A 196 12.05 11.07 -17.60
N LYS A 197 10.80 11.00 -18.06
CA LYS A 197 9.82 9.90 -17.90
C LYS A 197 10.33 8.49 -18.28
N ARG A 198 11.42 8.38 -19.06
CA ARG A 198 11.97 7.12 -19.60
C ARG A 198 12.99 6.41 -18.71
N GLU A 199 13.60 7.07 -17.72
CA GLU A 199 14.69 6.48 -16.92
C GLU A 199 14.27 5.96 -15.54
N GLN A 200 13.04 6.23 -15.11
CA GLN A 200 12.54 5.85 -13.78
C GLN A 200 12.23 4.35 -13.62
N GLN A 201 12.40 3.55 -14.69
CA GLN A 201 12.12 2.10 -14.72
C GLN A 201 13.31 1.20 -14.42
N LYS A 202 14.48 1.76 -14.07
CA LYS A 202 15.67 0.95 -13.70
C LYS A 202 16.25 1.44 -12.38
N ALA A 203 15.66 1.03 -11.26
CA ALA A 203 16.44 0.97 -10.02
C ALA A 203 17.46 -0.16 -10.19
N LYS A 204 18.68 0.21 -10.55
CA LYS A 204 19.83 -0.68 -10.73
C LYS A 204 20.38 -1.12 -9.36
N PHE A 205 20.51 -2.45 -9.23
CA PHE A 205 21.33 -3.30 -8.35
C PHE A 205 21.33 -3.05 -6.84
#